data_AF-A0AA97BN98-F1
#
_entry.id   AF-A0AA97BN98-F1
#
_cell.length_a   1.000
_cell.length_b   1.000
_cell.length_c   1.000
_cell.angle_alpha   90.00
_cell.angle_beta   90.00
_cell.angle_gamma   90.00
#
_symmetry.space_group_name_H-M   'P 1'
#
loop_
_entity.id
_entity.type
_entity.pdbx_description
1 polymer ?
#
loop_
_entity_poly.entity_id
_entity_poly.type
_entity_poly.pdbx_seq_one_letter_code
_entity_poly.pdbx_strand_id
1 'polypeptide(L)'
;MSITLKDIFELIQLCADTKPQVTNRDLRCLVTKVFNRVLKNHTTFTGYVSENAVAAIKEMNGIYQKNKVVREHHQKIHKSITALIGNMRETNQWNYHLFEKKIIEFSSVNITTTIENEQLIAKNSTYQSVGIKLVHWHELDLVVKIIIYEHLLRSDIANRSDWVVA
;
A
#
# COMPACT_ATOMS: atom_id res chain seq x y z
N MET A 1 -18.30 15.95 -9.42
CA MET A 1 -17.12 15.32 -10.05
C MET A 1 -16.20 14.81 -8.94
N SER A 2 -15.82 13.53 -8.98
CA SER A 2 -14.82 12.99 -8.05
C SER A 2 -13.44 13.18 -8.65
N ILE A 3 -12.47 13.63 -7.85
CA ILE A 3 -11.07 13.74 -8.26
C ILE A 3 -10.51 12.35 -8.63
N THR A 4 -9.78 12.26 -9.73
CA THR A 4 -9.15 11.05 -10.28
C THR A 4 -7.65 11.04 -10.04
N LEU A 5 -6.97 9.90 -10.32
CA LEU A 5 -5.52 9.84 -10.22
C LEU A 5 -4.83 10.75 -11.26
N LYS A 6 -5.45 10.92 -12.43
CA LYS A 6 -4.99 11.84 -13.47
C LYS A 6 -5.02 13.30 -13.01
N ASP A 7 -6.11 13.72 -12.37
CA ASP A 7 -6.20 15.09 -11.81
C ASP A 7 -5.12 15.34 -10.76
N ILE A 8 -4.81 14.34 -9.93
CA ILE A 8 -3.72 14.44 -8.93
C ILE A 8 -2.36 14.53 -9.61
N PHE A 9 -2.13 13.74 -10.66
CA PHE A 9 -0.90 13.79 -11.44
C PHE A 9 -0.69 15.16 -12.09
N GLU A 10 -1.72 15.71 -12.72
CA GLU A 10 -1.70 17.05 -13.32
C GLU A 10 -1.44 18.13 -12.26
N LEU A 11 -2.04 18.00 -11.06
CA LEU A 11 -1.78 18.89 -9.94
C LEU A 11 -0.33 18.80 -9.44
N ILE A 12 0.24 17.58 -9.35
CA ILE A 12 1.65 17.39 -8.99
C ILE A 12 2.57 18.08 -9.98
N GLN A 13 2.33 17.88 -11.29
CA GLN A 13 3.10 18.52 -12.35
C GLN A 13 3.00 20.05 -12.25
N LEU A 14 1.78 20.59 -12.14
CA LEU A 14 1.54 22.03 -12.01
C LEU A 14 2.27 22.61 -10.79
N CYS A 15 2.20 21.95 -9.63
CA CYS A 15 2.91 22.39 -8.43
C CYS A 15 4.43 22.32 -8.60
N ALA A 16 4.95 21.26 -9.22
CA ALA A 16 6.38 21.12 -9.48
C ALA A 16 6.92 22.24 -10.39
N ASP A 17 6.14 22.63 -11.40
CA ASP A 17 6.51 23.63 -12.40
C ASP A 17 6.37 25.07 -11.85
N THR A 18 5.31 25.35 -11.09
CA THR A 18 4.97 26.72 -10.66
C THR A 18 5.48 27.09 -9.27
N LYS A 19 5.86 26.10 -8.44
CA LYS A 19 6.31 26.29 -7.06
C LYS A 19 7.59 25.48 -6.79
N PRO A 20 8.76 25.92 -7.30
CA PRO A 20 9.99 25.15 -7.23
C PRO A 20 10.47 24.85 -5.80
N GLN A 21 10.04 25.64 -4.81
CA GLN A 21 10.30 25.40 -3.39
C GLN A 21 9.59 24.19 -2.80
N VAL A 22 8.54 23.68 -3.46
CA VAL A 22 7.79 22.50 -3.01
C VAL A 22 8.67 21.27 -3.24
N THR A 23 8.83 20.47 -2.18
CA THR A 23 9.69 19.28 -2.24
C THR A 23 8.93 18.08 -2.82
N ASN A 24 9.68 17.10 -3.34
CA ASN A 24 9.08 15.83 -3.80
C ASN A 24 8.34 15.08 -2.67
N ARG A 25 8.69 15.35 -1.40
CA ARG A 25 8.00 14.83 -0.23
C ARG A 25 6.62 15.47 -0.08
N ASP A 26 6.52 16.78 -0.29
CA ASP A 26 5.26 17.52 -0.21
C ASP A 26 4.32 17.12 -1.35
N LEU A 27 4.85 17.02 -2.58
CA LEU A 27 4.08 16.59 -3.75
C LEU A 27 3.51 15.17 -3.56
N ARG A 28 4.30 14.24 -3.02
CA ARG A 28 3.81 12.89 -2.67
C ARG A 28 2.60 12.94 -1.73
N CYS A 29 2.57 13.86 -0.76
CA CYS A 29 1.48 13.94 0.20
C CYS A 29 0.12 14.19 -0.48
N LEU A 30 0.09 14.76 -1.69
CA LEU A 30 -1.13 14.85 -2.49
C LEU A 30 -1.74 13.46 -2.74
N VAL A 31 -0.91 12.48 -3.09
CA VAL A 31 -1.36 11.09 -3.32
C VAL A 31 -1.64 10.37 -2.01
N THR A 32 -0.70 10.42 -1.06
CA THR A 32 -0.71 9.49 0.09
C THR A 32 -1.50 10.01 1.29
N LYS A 33 -1.81 11.30 1.35
CA LYS A 33 -2.50 11.93 2.48
C LYS A 33 -3.74 12.71 2.06
N VAL A 34 -3.60 13.67 1.14
CA VAL A 34 -4.69 14.59 0.77
C VAL A 34 -5.78 13.85 -0.02
N PHE A 35 -5.38 13.09 -1.03
CA PHE A 35 -6.29 12.33 -1.89
C PHE A 35 -6.15 10.82 -1.68
N ASN A 36 -5.96 10.40 -0.42
CA ASN A 36 -5.76 9.00 -0.07
C ASN A 36 -6.90 8.06 -0.54
N ARG A 37 -8.13 8.57 -0.66
CA ARG A 37 -9.29 7.85 -1.18
C ARG A 37 -9.10 7.42 -2.64
N VAL A 38 -8.38 8.21 -3.44
CA VAL A 38 -8.05 7.86 -4.82
C VAL A 38 -7.02 6.75 -4.80
N LEU A 39 -5.97 6.88 -3.99
CA LEU A 39 -4.97 5.83 -3.81
C LEU A 39 -5.60 4.49 -3.39
N LYS A 40 -6.59 4.49 -2.49
CA LYS A 40 -7.32 3.27 -2.09
C LYS A 40 -7.94 2.52 -3.27
N ASN A 41 -8.38 3.23 -4.31
CA ASN A 41 -8.93 2.61 -5.52
C ASN A 41 -7.86 1.96 -6.42
N HIS A 42 -6.58 2.13 -6.10
CA HIS A 42 -5.44 1.53 -6.79
C HIS A 42 -4.68 0.52 -5.91
N THR A 43 -4.85 0.57 -4.58
CA THR A 43 -4.26 -0.38 -3.63
C THR A 43 -4.73 -1.80 -3.91
N THR A 44 -3.80 -2.72 -4.14
CA THR A 44 -4.11 -4.14 -4.39
C THR A 44 -3.53 -5.05 -3.31
N PHE A 45 -4.27 -6.06 -2.87
CA PHE A 45 -3.71 -7.14 -2.07
C PHE A 45 -2.97 -8.12 -2.97
N THR A 46 -1.77 -8.53 -2.55
CA THR A 46 -0.89 -9.42 -3.33
C THR A 46 -1.21 -10.90 -3.18
N GLY A 47 -2.00 -11.27 -2.17
CA GLY A 47 -2.20 -12.66 -1.78
C GLY A 47 -1.24 -13.16 -0.69
N TYR A 48 -0.36 -12.33 -0.13
CA TYR A 48 0.60 -12.78 0.89
C TYR A 48 0.31 -12.23 2.30
N VAL A 49 0.42 -13.12 3.29
CA VAL A 49 0.20 -12.83 4.71
C VAL A 49 1.37 -13.36 5.53
N SER A 50 1.89 -12.63 6.51
CA SER A 50 2.98 -13.15 7.35
C SER A 50 2.52 -14.28 8.26
N GLU A 51 3.39 -15.26 8.53
CA GLU A 51 3.11 -16.36 9.47
C GLU A 51 2.67 -15.82 10.85
N ASN A 52 3.32 -14.76 11.33
CA ASN A 52 2.97 -14.15 12.62
C ASN A 52 1.60 -13.47 12.59
N ALA A 53 1.18 -12.86 11.46
CA ALA A 53 -0.16 -12.31 11.33
C ALA A 53 -1.22 -13.43 11.34
N VAL A 54 -0.94 -14.55 10.69
CA VAL A 54 -1.81 -15.74 10.74
C VAL A 54 -1.95 -16.25 12.18
N ALA A 55 -0.83 -16.40 12.90
CA ALA A 55 -0.83 -16.83 14.30
C ALA A 55 -1.62 -15.85 15.19
N ALA A 56 -1.35 -14.54 15.06
CA ALA A 56 -2.05 -13.52 15.82
C ALA A 56 -3.57 -13.54 15.58
N ILE A 57 -4.02 -13.79 14.34
CA ILE A 57 -5.46 -13.92 14.04
C ILE A 57 -6.05 -15.18 14.66
N LYS A 58 -5.32 -16.31 14.64
CA LYS A 58 -5.79 -17.54 15.29
C LYS A 58 -5.99 -17.34 16.79
N GLU A 59 -5.09 -16.62 17.45
CA GLU A 59 -5.19 -16.27 18.87
C GLU A 59 -6.36 -15.34 19.21
N MET A 60 -6.91 -14.62 18.23
CA MET A 60 -8.04 -13.71 18.43
C MET A 60 -9.38 -14.43 18.64
N ASN A 61 -9.46 -15.76 18.44
CA ASN A 61 -10.68 -16.56 18.64
C ASN A 61 -11.93 -15.97 17.96
N GLY A 62 -11.78 -15.44 16.74
CA GLY A 62 -12.88 -14.84 15.98
C GLY A 62 -13.19 -13.37 16.28
N ILE A 63 -12.56 -12.76 17.29
CA ILE A 63 -12.77 -11.34 17.63
C ILE A 63 -11.60 -10.52 17.10
N TYR A 64 -11.78 -9.87 15.96
CA TYR A 64 -10.72 -9.06 15.36
C TYR A 64 -10.26 -7.93 16.30
N GLN A 65 -8.98 -7.98 16.69
CA GLN A 65 -8.34 -6.95 17.49
C GLN A 65 -7.66 -5.94 16.56
N LYS A 66 -8.28 -4.77 16.45
CA LYS A 66 -7.80 -3.68 15.60
C LYS A 66 -6.33 -3.33 15.92
N ASN A 67 -5.55 -3.05 14.88
CA ASN A 67 -4.13 -2.69 14.96
C ASN A 67 -3.18 -3.78 15.45
N LYS A 68 -3.58 -5.05 15.58
CA LYS A 68 -2.61 -6.16 15.71
C LYS A 68 -2.07 -6.60 14.35
N VAL A 69 -2.93 -6.60 13.34
CA VAL A 69 -2.63 -6.98 11.96
C VAL A 69 -3.02 -5.83 11.04
N VAL A 70 -2.15 -5.51 10.09
CA VAL A 70 -2.24 -4.32 9.24
C VAL A 70 -1.91 -4.65 7.79
N ARG A 71 -2.31 -3.76 6.88
CA ARG A 71 -1.84 -3.73 5.49
C ARG A 71 -0.46 -3.06 5.46
N GLU A 72 0.52 -3.77 4.96
CA GLU A 72 1.89 -3.30 4.81
C GLU A 72 2.20 -3.05 3.33
N HIS A 73 2.70 -1.85 3.02
CA HIS A 73 3.09 -1.48 1.65
C HIS A 73 4.54 -1.91 1.38
N HIS A 74 4.72 -3.15 0.93
CA HIS A 74 6.03 -3.79 0.78
C HIS A 74 7.01 -3.06 -0.16
N GLN A 75 6.49 -2.30 -1.11
CA GLN A 75 7.29 -1.46 -2.00
C GLN A 75 7.70 -0.11 -1.37
N LYS A 76 7.50 0.09 -0.07
CA LYS A 76 7.80 1.33 0.66
C LYS A 76 7.21 2.55 -0.07
N ILE A 77 5.90 2.51 -0.32
CA ILE A 77 5.13 3.46 -1.15
C ILE A 77 5.56 4.92 -0.99
N HIS A 78 5.79 5.34 0.25
CA HIS A 78 6.20 6.70 0.55
C HIS A 78 7.56 7.08 -0.05
N LYS A 79 8.56 6.21 0.02
CA LYS A 79 9.89 6.44 -0.54
C LYS A 79 9.82 6.35 -2.07
N SER A 80 9.09 5.36 -2.59
CA SER A 80 9.03 5.06 -4.02
C SER A 80 8.31 6.14 -4.83
N ILE A 81 7.19 6.69 -4.32
CA ILE A 81 6.52 7.83 -4.97
C ILE A 81 7.40 9.09 -4.94
N THR A 82 8.08 9.36 -3.82
CA THR A 82 9.01 10.52 -3.74
C THR A 82 10.14 10.39 -4.76
N ALA A 83 10.70 9.19 -4.95
CA ALA A 83 11.73 8.95 -5.95
C ALA A 83 11.19 9.08 -7.38
N LEU A 84 9.99 8.57 -7.66
CA LEU A 84 9.33 8.69 -8.96
C LEU A 84 9.10 10.16 -9.35
N ILE A 85 8.53 10.96 -8.45
CA ILE A 85 8.31 12.40 -8.68
C ILE A 85 9.65 13.11 -8.92
N GLY A 86 10.67 12.79 -8.13
CA GLY A 86 12.01 13.35 -8.32
C GLY A 86 12.58 13.05 -9.70
N ASN A 87 12.50 11.80 -10.15
CA ASN A 87 12.98 11.40 -11.47
C ASN A 87 12.21 12.11 -12.61
N MET A 88 10.88 12.22 -12.51
CA MET A 88 10.09 12.94 -13.52
C MET A 88 10.46 14.43 -13.58
N ARG A 89 10.71 15.04 -12.42
CA ARG A 89 11.12 16.45 -12.32
C ARG A 89 12.53 16.69 -12.86
N GLU A 90 13.48 15.82 -12.54
CA GLU A 90 14.88 15.92 -13.00
C GLU A 90 15.01 15.70 -14.51
N THR A 91 14.22 14.77 -15.07
CA THR A 91 14.25 14.45 -16.50
C THR A 91 13.29 15.30 -17.33
N ASN A 92 12.42 16.08 -16.67
CA ASN A 92 11.29 16.78 -17.29
C ASN A 92 10.39 15.84 -18.15
N GLN A 93 10.26 14.58 -17.74
CA GLN A 93 9.46 13.57 -18.42
C GLN A 93 8.23 13.21 -17.59
N TRP A 94 7.17 14.01 -17.73
CA TRP A 94 5.89 13.77 -17.10
C TRP A 94 5.06 12.78 -17.93
N ASN A 95 4.88 11.55 -17.43
CA ASN A 95 4.10 10.51 -18.09
C ASN A 95 3.07 9.90 -17.15
N TYR A 96 1.79 10.20 -17.40
CA TYR A 96 0.69 9.71 -16.58
C TYR A 96 0.60 8.17 -16.54
N HIS A 97 0.78 7.49 -17.66
CA HIS A 97 0.63 6.03 -17.73
C HIS A 97 1.71 5.32 -16.91
N LEU A 98 2.94 5.84 -16.96
CA LEU A 98 4.03 5.37 -16.10
C LEU A 98 3.71 5.66 -14.64
N PHE A 99 3.22 6.87 -14.33
CA PHE A 99 2.84 7.24 -12.98
C PHE A 99 1.77 6.32 -12.41
N GLU A 100 0.66 6.14 -13.12
CA GLU A 100 -0.44 5.25 -12.72
C GLU A 100 0.02 3.81 -12.51
N LYS A 101 0.77 3.25 -13.48
CA LYS A 101 1.35 1.91 -13.35
C LYS A 101 2.19 1.77 -12.08
N LYS A 102 3.02 2.78 -11.78
CA LYS A 102 3.86 2.80 -10.59
C LYS A 102 3.08 3.02 -9.30
N ILE A 103 2.01 3.82 -9.31
CA ILE A 103 1.11 3.94 -8.15
C ILE A 103 0.51 2.58 -7.81
N ILE A 104 -0.02 1.85 -8.79
CA ILE A 104 -0.58 0.51 -8.58
C ILE A 104 0.50 -0.41 -7.98
N GLU A 105 1.67 -0.49 -8.62
CA GLU A 105 2.81 -1.30 -8.17
C GLU A 105 3.25 -0.94 -6.74
N PHE A 106 3.37 0.35 -6.40
CA PHE A 106 3.83 0.77 -5.07
C PHE A 106 2.76 0.64 -4.00
N SER A 107 1.49 0.63 -4.39
CA SER A 107 0.34 0.51 -3.50
C SER A 107 -0.05 -0.93 -3.21
N SER A 108 0.64 -1.92 -3.78
CA SER A 108 0.45 -3.31 -3.41
C SER A 108 0.71 -3.53 -1.93
N VAL A 109 -0.13 -4.36 -1.29
CA VAL A 109 -0.05 -4.64 0.13
C VAL A 109 0.04 -6.13 0.43
N ASN A 110 0.88 -6.45 1.41
CA ASN A 110 0.84 -7.71 2.14
C ASN A 110 0.11 -7.48 3.47
N ILE A 111 -0.26 -8.56 4.15
CA ILE A 111 -0.80 -8.47 5.52
C ILE A 111 0.29 -8.91 6.50
N THR A 112 0.61 -8.05 7.47
CA THR A 112 1.62 -8.32 8.50
C THR A 112 1.10 -7.95 9.88
N THR A 113 1.80 -8.31 10.94
CA THR A 113 1.56 -7.69 12.24
C THR A 113 2.04 -6.23 12.23
N THR A 114 1.55 -5.43 13.18
CA THR A 114 2.01 -4.04 13.34
C THR A 114 3.49 -3.98 13.69
N ILE A 115 3.97 -4.90 14.53
CA ILE A 115 5.39 -4.99 14.93
C ILE A 115 6.27 -5.28 13.72
N GLU A 116 5.87 -6.24 12.87
CA GLU A 116 6.58 -6.54 11.63
C GLU A 116 6.59 -5.35 10.66
N ASN A 117 5.46 -4.65 10.52
CA ASN A 117 5.38 -3.46 9.68
C ASN A 117 6.35 -2.36 10.15
N GLU A 118 6.46 -2.14 11.47
CA GLU A 118 7.43 -1.21 12.05
C GLU A 118 8.88 -1.60 11.71
N GLN A 119 9.21 -2.90 11.79
CA GLN A 119 10.53 -3.42 11.42
C GLN A 119 10.83 -3.24 9.92
N LEU A 120 9.83 -3.43 9.05
CA LEU A 120 9.96 -3.30 7.59
C LEU A 120 10.11 -1.86 7.11
N ILE A 121 9.56 -0.89 7.87
CA ILE A 121 9.73 0.54 7.62
C ILE A 121 11.19 0.99 7.81
N ALA A 122 11.97 0.28 8.62
CA ALA A 122 13.37 0.62 8.85
C ALA A 122 14.22 0.56 7.56
N LYS A 123 15.30 1.35 7.56
CA LYS A 123 16.17 1.53 6.39
C LYS A 123 16.83 0.18 6.05
N ASN A 124 16.77 -0.19 4.77
CA ASN A 124 17.31 -1.43 4.22
C ASN A 124 16.69 -2.74 4.73
N SER A 125 15.62 -2.69 5.52
CA SER A 125 14.87 -3.89 5.90
C SER A 125 14.20 -4.54 4.70
N THR A 126 14.28 -5.87 4.65
CA THR A 126 13.54 -6.78 3.77
C THR A 126 12.90 -7.86 4.63
N TYR A 127 11.89 -8.59 4.13
CA TYR A 127 11.31 -9.72 4.87
C TYR A 127 12.38 -10.70 5.35
N GLN A 128 13.35 -11.02 4.48
CA GLN A 128 14.47 -11.90 4.81
C GLN A 128 15.37 -11.32 5.90
N SER A 129 15.68 -10.02 5.87
CA SER A 129 16.59 -9.41 6.84
C SER A 129 16.00 -9.32 8.25
N VAL A 130 14.66 -9.30 8.37
CA VAL A 130 13.96 -9.26 9.66
C VAL A 130 13.30 -10.59 10.03
N GLY A 131 13.57 -11.66 9.27
CA GLY A 131 13.10 -13.01 9.57
C GLY A 131 11.59 -13.23 9.38
N ILE A 132 10.92 -12.40 8.58
CA ILE A 132 9.49 -12.54 8.29
C ILE A 132 9.30 -13.53 7.14
N LYS A 133 8.44 -14.53 7.36
CA LYS A 133 8.00 -15.47 6.34
C LYS A 133 6.58 -15.14 5.90
N LEU A 134 6.36 -15.22 4.59
CA LEU A 134 5.07 -14.99 3.97
C LEU A 134 4.44 -16.32 3.57
N VAL A 135 3.15 -16.44 3.83
CA VAL A 135 2.29 -17.56 3.46
C VAL A 135 1.33 -17.09 2.37
N HIS A 136 1.10 -17.95 1.38
CA HIS A 136 0.18 -17.63 0.30
C HIS A 136 -1.27 -17.76 0.75
N TRP A 137 -2.15 -16.89 0.24
CA TRP A 137 -3.57 -16.83 0.59
C TRP A 137 -4.26 -18.19 0.54
N HIS A 138 -3.98 -19.00 -0.48
CA HIS A 138 -4.62 -20.30 -0.65
C HIS A 138 -4.31 -21.29 0.49
N GLU A 139 -3.17 -21.16 1.14
CA GLU A 139 -2.72 -22.02 2.25
C GLU A 139 -3.35 -21.63 3.61
N LEU A 140 -4.06 -20.50 3.66
CA LEU A 140 -4.67 -20.02 4.91
C LEU A 140 -5.97 -20.77 5.23
N ASP A 141 -6.20 -21.02 6.52
CA ASP A 141 -7.46 -21.56 7.03
C ASP A 141 -8.62 -20.61 6.77
N LEU A 142 -9.82 -21.16 6.60
CA LEU A 142 -11.04 -20.41 6.26
C LEU A 142 -11.32 -19.27 7.25
N VAL A 143 -11.20 -19.54 8.56
CA VAL A 143 -11.44 -18.53 9.61
C VAL A 143 -10.51 -17.33 9.48
N VAL A 144 -9.23 -17.57 9.15
CA VAL A 144 -8.23 -16.51 8.95
C VAL A 144 -8.58 -15.69 7.70
N LYS A 145 -8.94 -16.37 6.60
CA LYS A 145 -9.39 -15.70 5.36
C LYS A 145 -10.58 -14.78 5.61
N ILE A 146 -11.61 -15.25 6.33
CA ILE A 146 -12.80 -14.46 6.66
C ILE A 146 -12.42 -13.20 7.43
N ILE A 147 -11.61 -13.32 8.49
CA ILE A 147 -11.20 -12.17 9.31
C ILE A 147 -10.41 -11.15 8.48
N ILE A 148 -9.45 -11.61 7.67
CA ILE A 148 -8.66 -10.72 6.81
C ILE A 148 -9.58 -10.03 5.79
N TYR A 149 -10.45 -10.79 5.13
CA TYR A 149 -11.35 -10.24 4.11
C TYR A 149 -12.24 -9.14 4.70
N GLU A 150 -12.99 -9.45 5.75
CA GLU A 150 -13.97 -8.54 6.34
C GLU A 150 -13.33 -7.27 6.93
N HIS A 151 -12.17 -7.39 7.56
CA HIS A 151 -11.58 -6.28 8.32
C HIS A 151 -10.47 -5.52 7.59
N LEU A 152 -9.79 -6.13 6.62
CA LEU A 152 -8.62 -5.54 5.96
C LEU A 152 -8.79 -5.32 4.45
N LEU A 153 -9.61 -6.13 3.77
CA LEU A 153 -9.68 -6.12 2.31
C LEU A 153 -10.99 -5.52 1.78
N ARG A 154 -12.15 -5.93 2.31
CA ARG A 154 -13.49 -5.74 1.73
C ARG A 154 -13.79 -4.33 1.23
N SER A 155 -13.36 -3.28 1.95
CA SER A 155 -13.69 -1.89 1.61
C SER A 155 -12.49 -1.06 1.16
N ASP A 156 -11.33 -1.69 1.00
CA ASP A 156 -10.06 -1.03 1.26
C ASP A 156 -8.94 -1.43 0.29
N ILE A 157 -9.26 -2.31 -0.67
CA ILE A 157 -8.44 -2.66 -1.84
C ILE A 157 -9.31 -2.68 -3.12
N ALA A 158 -8.65 -2.45 -4.24
CA ALA A 158 -9.25 -2.45 -5.58
C ALA A 158 -9.66 -3.85 -6.03
N ASN A 159 -8.76 -4.83 -5.88
CA ASN A 159 -8.94 -6.22 -6.32
C ASN A 159 -9.67 -7.11 -5.31
N ARG A 160 -10.60 -6.53 -4.51
CA ARG A 160 -11.33 -7.26 -3.45
C ARG A 160 -12.18 -8.43 -3.96
N SER A 161 -12.66 -8.35 -5.21
CA SER A 161 -13.45 -9.40 -5.86
C SER A 161 -12.68 -10.71 -5.96
N ASP A 162 -11.36 -10.63 -6.05
CA ASP A 162 -10.48 -11.76 -6.30
C ASP A 162 -10.23 -12.58 -5.03
N TRP A 163 -10.62 -12.03 -3.86
CA TRP A 163 -10.33 -12.58 -2.53
C TRP A 163 -11.60 -12.86 -1.72
N VAL A 164 -12.77 -12.86 -2.37
CA VAL A 164 -14.04 -13.18 -1.71
C VAL A 164 -13.97 -14.58 -1.12
N VAL A 165 -14.36 -14.68 0.16
CA VAL A 165 -14.43 -15.96 0.86
C VAL A 165 -15.87 -16.45 0.76
N ALA A 166 -16.06 -17.57 0.05
CA ALA A 166 -17.35 -18.25 -0.10
C ALA A 166 -17.56 -19.30 1.00
#